data_AF-A0A2J6T0W1-F1
#
_entry.id   AF-A0A2J6T0W1-F1
#
_cell.length_a   1.000
_cell.length_b   1.000
_cell.length_c   1.000
_cell.angle_alpha   90.00
_cell.angle_beta   90.00
_cell.angle_gamma   90.00
#
_symmetry.space_group_name_H-M   'P 1'
#
loop_
_entity.id
_entity.type
_entity.pdbx_description
1 polymer ?
#
loop_
_entity_poly.entity_id
_entity_poly.type
_entity_poly.pdbx_seq_one_letter_code
_entity_poly.pdbx_strand_id
1 'polypeptide(L)'
;SRAIVFVGHSLGGLVIKQVCMARHQTPNLAEIYRNTKGVLFLGTPHQGSDKASPANIMANVGTLVLRQPNKQLLQSLDPSSSTLEYLRNSFTTISQHMRIVCVREENPTAIGIVSSL
;
A
#
# COMPACT_ATOMS: atom_id res chain seq x y z
N SER A 1 15.63 1.39 21.11
CA SER A 1 14.80 1.32 19.89
C SER A 1 14.73 2.69 19.23
N ARG A 2 14.62 2.77 17.90
CA ARG A 2 14.54 4.03 17.14
C ARG A 2 13.15 4.17 16.53
N ALA A 3 12.49 5.31 16.74
CA ALA A 3 11.16 5.54 16.16
C ALA A 3 11.22 5.60 14.63
N ILE A 4 10.22 5.00 13.97
CA ILE A 4 10.08 4.93 12.51
C ILE A 4 8.79 5.65 12.09
N VAL A 5 8.90 6.47 11.05
CA VAL A 5 7.74 7.01 10.32
C VAL A 5 7.88 6.59 8.87
N PHE A 6 6.88 5.89 8.35
CA PHE A 6 6.86 5.49 6.95
C PHE A 6 6.14 6.53 6.09
N VAL A 7 6.62 6.73 4.87
CA VAL A 7 5.93 7.47 3.82
C VAL A 7 5.71 6.54 2.64
N GLY A 8 4.45 6.21 2.36
CA GLY A 8 4.05 5.33 1.28
C GLY A 8 3.35 6.10 0.17
N HIS A 9 3.95 6.13 -1.02
CA HIS A 9 3.32 6.67 -2.22
C HIS A 9 2.73 5.56 -3.08
N SER A 10 1.53 5.78 -3.64
CA SER A 10 0.85 4.83 -4.53
C SER A 10 0.81 3.42 -3.89
N LEU A 11 1.31 2.40 -4.57
CA LEU A 11 1.36 1.01 -4.07
C LEU A 11 2.33 0.79 -2.92
N GLY A 12 3.31 1.68 -2.70
CA GLY A 12 4.23 1.59 -1.58
C GLY A 12 3.51 1.61 -0.23
N GLY A 13 2.36 2.29 -0.15
CA GLY A 13 1.51 2.26 1.03
C GLY A 13 0.94 0.87 1.34
N LEU A 14 0.70 0.04 0.32
CA LEU A 14 0.25 -1.34 0.52
C LEU A 14 1.37 -2.23 1.03
N VAL A 15 2.60 -2.02 0.56
CA VAL A 15 3.78 -2.74 1.07
C VAL A 15 3.96 -2.49 2.57
N ILE A 16 3.84 -1.22 3.01
CA ILE A 16 3.91 -0.86 4.43
C ILE A 16 2.83 -1.59 5.24
N LYS A 17 1.58 -1.64 4.72
CA LYS A 17 0.51 -2.41 5.37
C LYS A 17 0.88 -3.89 5.49
N GLN A 18 1.35 -4.52 4.42
CA GLN A 18 1.75 -5.94 4.42
C GLN A 18 2.86 -6.23 5.44
N VAL A 19 3.88 -5.38 5.53
CA VAL A 19 4.96 -5.50 6.54
C VAL A 19 4.39 -5.45 7.96
N CYS A 20 3.48 -4.51 8.25
CA CYS A 20 2.85 -4.41 9.57
C CYS A 20 1.97 -5.62 9.90
N MET A 21 1.32 -6.19 8.89
CA MET A 21 0.49 -7.38 9.05
C MET A 21 1.33 -8.63 9.29
N ALA A 22 2.47 -8.73 8.62
CA ALA A 22 3.45 -9.80 8.76
C ALA A 22 4.31 -9.69 10.04
N ARG A 23 3.99 -8.78 10.98
CA ARG A 23 4.75 -8.56 12.23
C ARG A 23 5.03 -9.82 13.05
N HIS A 24 4.22 -10.87 12.92
CA HIS A 24 4.38 -12.12 13.66
C HIS A 24 5.26 -13.15 12.95
N GLN A 25 5.66 -12.89 11.70
CA GLN A 25 6.42 -13.87 10.90
C GLN A 25 7.89 -13.94 11.29
N THR A 26 8.52 -12.80 11.64
CA THR A 26 9.92 -12.77 12.06
C THR A 26 10.16 -11.74 13.17
N PRO A 27 11.20 -11.93 14.03
CA PRO A 27 11.56 -10.96 15.06
C PRO A 27 11.86 -9.56 14.51
N ASN A 28 12.43 -9.49 13.31
CA ASN A 28 12.76 -8.23 12.63
C ASN A 28 11.48 -7.46 12.25
N LEU A 29 10.49 -8.13 11.65
CA LEU A 29 9.20 -7.51 11.31
C LEU A 29 8.43 -7.08 12.57
N ALA A 30 8.52 -7.87 13.65
CA ALA A 30 7.96 -7.50 14.94
C ALA A 30 8.59 -6.21 15.49
N GLU A 31 9.91 -6.07 15.35
CA GLU A 31 10.64 -4.87 15.76
C GLU A 31 10.28 -3.66 14.91
N ILE A 32 10.26 -3.79 13.58
CA ILE A 32 9.83 -2.74 12.65
C ILE A 32 8.44 -2.25 13.03
N TYR A 33 7.49 -3.17 13.26
CA TYR A 33 6.13 -2.84 13.67
C TYR A 33 6.11 -2.08 15.00
N ARG A 34 6.77 -2.58 16.07
CA ARG A 34 6.79 -1.93 17.40
C ARG A 34 7.40 -0.52 17.35
N ASN A 35 8.38 -0.33 16.48
CA ASN A 35 9.10 0.93 16.33
C ASN A 35 8.38 1.93 15.41
N THR A 36 7.39 1.48 14.64
CA THR A 36 6.58 2.36 13.77
C THR A 36 5.62 3.20 14.59
N LYS A 37 5.79 4.52 14.56
CA LYS A 37 4.95 5.49 15.28
C LYS A 37 3.99 6.24 14.38
N GLY A 38 4.22 6.21 13.07
CA GLY A 38 3.29 6.81 12.12
C GLY A 38 3.51 6.37 10.68
N VAL A 39 2.49 6.59 9.87
CA VAL A 39 2.49 6.29 8.44
C VAL A 39 1.78 7.43 7.69
N LEU A 40 2.46 7.98 6.69
CA LEU A 40 1.91 8.94 5.74
C LEU A 40 1.63 8.22 4.41
N PHE A 41 0.38 8.21 3.98
CA PHE A 41 -0.03 7.63 2.70
C PHE A 41 -0.31 8.73 1.68
N LEU A 42 0.32 8.65 0.52
CA LEU A 42 0.19 9.59 -0.59
C LEU A 42 -0.42 8.85 -1.79
N GLY A 43 -1.69 9.13 -2.11
CA GLY A 43 -2.36 8.51 -3.26
C GLY A 43 -2.41 6.97 -3.21
N THR A 44 -2.35 6.36 -2.02
CA THR A 44 -2.38 4.89 -1.87
C THR A 44 -3.81 4.35 -2.09
N PRO A 45 -4.00 3.35 -2.97
CA PRO A 45 -5.30 2.72 -3.17
C PRO A 45 -5.65 1.77 -2.01
N HIS A 46 -6.08 2.33 -0.87
CA HIS A 46 -6.23 1.61 0.40
C HIS A 46 -7.22 0.44 0.41
N GLN A 47 -8.23 0.46 -0.47
CA GLN A 47 -9.30 -0.53 -0.51
C GLN A 47 -9.11 -1.53 -1.67
N GLY A 48 -7.97 -1.52 -2.38
CA GLY A 48 -8.02 -1.94 -3.77
C GLY A 48 -9.07 -1.09 -4.50
N SER A 49 -9.56 -1.50 -5.65
CA SER A 49 -10.68 -0.81 -6.28
C SER A 49 -11.80 -1.78 -6.54
N ASP A 50 -12.94 -1.58 -5.87
CA ASP A 50 -14.18 -2.28 -6.22
C ASP A 50 -14.68 -1.88 -7.64
N LYS A 51 -14.07 -0.84 -8.25
CA LYS A 51 -14.43 -0.32 -9.58
C LYS A 51 -13.32 -0.41 -10.63
N ALA A 52 -12.08 -0.70 -10.25
CA ALA A 52 -10.99 -0.90 -11.20
C ALA A 52 -10.76 -2.40 -11.32
N SER A 53 -11.01 -2.93 -12.52
CA SER A 53 -10.63 -4.29 -12.89
C SER A 53 -9.21 -4.58 -12.40
N PRO A 54 -8.91 -5.79 -11.91
CA PRO A 54 -7.53 -6.23 -11.63
C PRO A 54 -6.56 -5.87 -12.77
N ALA A 55 -7.06 -5.87 -14.01
CA ALA A 55 -6.34 -5.42 -15.20
C ALA A 55 -5.94 -3.92 -15.18
N ASN A 56 -6.75 -3.01 -14.64
CA ASN A 56 -6.42 -1.58 -14.54
C ASN A 56 -5.39 -1.31 -13.44
N ILE A 57 -5.47 -2.07 -12.35
CA ILE A 57 -4.44 -2.01 -11.30
C ILE A 57 -3.14 -2.58 -11.86
N MET A 58 -3.18 -3.76 -12.51
CA MET A 58 -2.01 -4.35 -13.16
C MET A 58 -1.45 -3.49 -14.30
N ALA A 59 -2.29 -2.77 -15.04
CA ALA A 59 -1.85 -1.81 -16.04
C ALA A 59 -1.12 -0.65 -15.37
N ASN A 60 -1.72 -0.01 -14.36
CA ASN A 60 -1.04 1.06 -13.60
C ASN A 60 0.25 0.57 -12.92
N VAL A 61 0.28 -0.67 -12.40
CA VAL A 61 1.49 -1.29 -11.84
C VAL A 61 2.52 -1.57 -12.93
N GLY A 62 2.10 -2.13 -14.07
CA GLY A 62 2.96 -2.54 -15.17
C GLY A 62 3.56 -1.35 -15.92
N THR A 63 2.83 -0.24 -16.01
CA THR A 63 3.31 1.00 -16.62
C THR A 63 4.24 1.78 -15.68
N LEU A 64 4.04 1.73 -14.36
CA LEU A 64 4.88 2.46 -13.39
C LEU A 64 6.07 1.66 -12.84
N VAL A 65 5.98 0.32 -12.83
CA VAL A 65 6.95 -0.62 -12.23
C VAL A 65 7.43 -1.61 -13.30
N LEU A 66 8.11 -1.11 -14.32
CA LEU A 66 8.88 -1.98 -15.21
C LEU A 66 10.00 -2.65 -14.41
N ARG A 67 9.79 -3.94 -14.02
CA ARG A 67 10.75 -5.08 -13.96
C ARG A 67 10.41 -6.11 -12.87
N GLN A 68 9.37 -6.91 -13.09
CA GLN A 68 8.91 -8.04 -12.23
C GLN A 68 7.92 -7.62 -11.12
N PRO A 69 6.61 -7.70 -11.39
CA PRO A 69 5.63 -7.41 -10.37
C PRO A 69 5.62 -8.53 -9.32
N ASN A 70 5.71 -8.15 -8.03
CA ASN A 70 5.60 -9.10 -6.92
C ASN A 70 4.18 -9.68 -6.92
N LYS A 71 4.05 -10.97 -7.28
CA LYS A 71 2.77 -11.67 -7.42
C LYS A 71 1.91 -11.62 -6.15
N GLN A 72 2.52 -11.58 -4.96
CA GLN A 72 1.78 -11.47 -3.70
C GLN A 72 1.18 -10.08 -3.49
N LEU A 73 1.89 -9.01 -3.90
CA LEU A 73 1.33 -7.66 -3.89
C LEU A 73 0.21 -7.53 -4.91
N LEU A 74 0.37 -8.14 -6.09
CA LEU A 74 -0.69 -8.20 -7.12
C LEU A 74 -1.93 -8.96 -6.65
N GLN A 75 -1.77 -10.11 -5.98
CA GLN A 75 -2.91 -10.84 -5.40
C GLN A 75 -3.61 -10.05 -4.30
N SER A 76 -2.88 -9.24 -3.52
CA SER A 76 -3.50 -8.38 -2.50
C SER A 76 -4.35 -7.23 -3.09
N LEU A 77 -4.24 -7.01 -4.40
CA LEU A 77 -4.99 -6.01 -5.15
C LEU A 77 -6.22 -6.59 -5.87
N ASP A 78 -6.37 -7.93 -5.91
CA ASP A 78 -7.50 -8.61 -6.55
C ASP A 78 -8.68 -8.73 -5.58
N PRO A 79 -9.84 -8.06 -5.81
CA PRO A 79 -10.95 -8.01 -4.88
C PRO A 79 -11.67 -9.35 -4.64
N SER A 80 -11.41 -10.41 -5.44
CA SER A 80 -12.26 -11.60 -5.49
C SER A 80 -11.94 -12.72 -4.48
N SER A 81 -11.45 -12.38 -3.28
CA SER A 81 -11.19 -13.38 -2.23
C SER A 81 -11.63 -12.86 -0.85
N SER A 82 -12.50 -13.62 -0.19
CA SER A 82 -12.98 -13.43 1.19
C SER A 82 -11.85 -13.30 2.24
N THR A 83 -10.61 -13.58 1.87
CA THR A 83 -9.41 -13.43 2.72
C THR A 83 -8.95 -11.96 2.82
N LEU A 84 -9.24 -11.11 1.83
CA LEU A 84 -8.75 -9.73 1.80
C LEU A 84 -9.55 -8.75 2.67
N GLU A 85 -10.82 -9.02 2.90
CA GLU A 85 -11.65 -8.22 3.81
C GLU A 85 -11.23 -8.40 5.27
N TYR A 86 -10.89 -9.65 5.64
CA TYR A 86 -10.26 -9.98 6.92
C TYR A 86 -8.92 -9.24 7.10
N LEU A 87 -8.09 -9.20 6.04
CA LEU A 87 -6.81 -8.49 6.08
C LEU A 87 -6.98 -6.96 6.17
N ARG A 88 -8.00 -6.40 5.51
CA ARG A 88 -8.30 -4.96 5.48
C ARG A 88 -8.76 -4.44 6.85
N ASN A 89 -9.67 -5.15 7.50
CA ASN A 89 -10.11 -4.83 8.86
C ASN A 89 -8.98 -5.02 9.88
N SER A 90 -8.07 -5.97 9.63
CA SER A 90 -6.94 -6.24 10.50
C SER A 90 -5.94 -5.09 10.60
N PHE A 91 -5.68 -4.33 9.51
CA PHE A 91 -4.72 -3.22 9.58
C PHE A 91 -5.20 -2.09 10.51
N THR A 92 -6.49 -1.73 10.44
CA THR A 92 -7.09 -0.71 11.33
C THR A 92 -6.96 -1.10 12.79
N THR A 93 -7.22 -2.37 13.13
CA THR A 93 -7.11 -2.88 14.50
C THR A 93 -5.69 -2.81 15.04
N ILE A 94 -4.68 -3.16 14.23
CA ILE A 94 -3.29 -3.24 14.71
C ILE A 94 -2.59 -1.87 14.70
N SER A 95 -3.06 -0.93 13.87
CA SER A 95 -2.44 0.38 13.71
C SER A 95 -2.89 1.42 14.73
N GLN A 96 -3.69 1.06 15.75
CA GLN A 96 -4.19 1.98 16.77
C GLN A 96 -3.10 2.76 17.53
N HIS A 97 -1.89 2.20 17.62
CA HIS A 97 -0.74 2.85 18.26
C HIS A 97 0.08 3.73 17.31
N MET A 98 -0.30 3.81 16.03
CA MET A 98 0.38 4.56 14.97
C MET A 98 -0.45 5.78 14.57
N ARG A 99 0.20 6.92 14.34
CA ARG A 99 -0.43 8.07 13.70
C ARG A 99 -0.50 7.85 12.19
N ILE A 100 -1.70 7.63 11.66
CA ILE A 100 -1.92 7.48 10.20
C ILE A 100 -2.43 8.80 9.63
N VAL A 101 -1.81 9.26 8.55
CA VAL A 101 -2.24 10.41 7.75
C VAL A 101 -2.37 9.97 6.30
N CYS A 102 -3.50 10.28 5.66
CA CYS A 102 -3.72 10.02 4.24
C CYS A 102 -3.85 11.36 3.52
N VAL A 103 -2.99 11.59 2.54
CA VAL A 103 -3.03 12.78 1.68
C VAL A 103 -3.49 12.34 0.30
N ARG A 104 -4.48 13.06 -0.20
CA ARG A 104 -4.98 12.96 -1.57
C ARG A 104 -4.64 14.27 -2.26
N GLU A 105 -4.26 14.17 -3.52
CA GLU A 105 -4.08 15.34 -4.37
C GLU A 105 -5.46 15.88 -4.79
N GLU A 106 -5.74 17.15 -4.50
CA GLU A 106 -7.02 17.80 -4.85
C GLU A 106 -6.98 18.53 -6.20
N ASN A 107 -5.79 18.89 -6.69
CA ASN A 107 -5.62 19.49 -8.00
C ASN A 107 -5.23 18.43 -9.05
N PRO A 108 -5.80 18.47 -10.27
CA PRO A 108 -5.30 17.68 -11.36
C PRO A 108 -3.88 18.14 -11.70
N THR A 109 -2.87 17.32 -11.39
CA THR A 109 -1.55 17.50 -11.98
C THR A 109 -1.68 17.19 -13.47
N ALA A 110 -1.35 18.16 -14.32
CA ALA A 110 -1.21 17.93 -15.75
C ALA A 110 -0.12 16.87 -15.93
N ILE A 111 -0.51 15.61 -16.09
CA ILE A 111 0.38 14.55 -16.52
C ILE A 111 0.72 14.92 -17.96
N GLY A 112 1.83 15.64 -18.14
CA GLY A 112 2.37 15.94 -19.44
C GLY A 112 2.43 14.63 -20.22
N ILE A 113 1.63 14.55 -21.28
CA ILE A 113 1.77 13.51 -22.30
C ILE A 113 3.24 13.61 -22.71
N VAL A 114 4.03 12.58 -22.40
CA VAL A 114 5.32 12.40 -23.04
C VAL A 114 5.00 12.08 -24.49
N SER A 115 4.81 13.14 -25.27
CA SER A 115 4.95 13.11 -26.72
C SER A 115 6.45 13.01 -26.95
N SER A 116 6.93 11.79 -27.03
CA SER A 116 8.18 11.51 -27.73
C SER A 116 7.78 11.17 -29.16
N LEU A 117 8.30 12.01 -30.07
CA LEU A 117 8.24 11.96 -31.53
C LEU A 117 8.31 10.55 -32.14
#